data_AF-A0A540VD45-F1
#
_entry.id   AF-A0A540VD45-F1
#
_cell.length_a   1.000
_cell.length_b   1.000
_cell.length_c   1.000
_cell.angle_alpha   90.00
_cell.angle_beta   90.00
_cell.angle_gamma   90.00
#
_symmetry.space_group_name_H-M   'P 1'
#
loop_
_entity.id
_entity.type
_entity.pdbx_description
1 polymer ?
#
loop_
_entity_poly.entity_id
_entity_poly.type
_entity_poly.pdbx_seq_one_letter_code
_entity_poly.pdbx_strand_id
1 'polypeptide(L)' 'MSQTQSEPTYEEAFARLEEILAALENGDLPLEETLSLYELGATLAAYCTRKLDEAELRVRQWQPNDETVPLEEWQES' A
#
# COMPACT_ATOMS: atom_id res chain seq x y z
N MET A 1 22.82 17.07 -12.31
CA MET A 1 22.51 15.64 -12.17
C MET A 1 21.06 15.55 -11.74
N SER A 2 20.15 15.22 -12.67
CA SER A 2 18.74 15.01 -12.33
C SER A 2 18.62 13.64 -11.71
N GLN A 3 18.47 13.60 -10.39
CA GLN A 3 18.12 12.36 -9.70
C GLN A 3 16.66 12.10 -10.04
N THR A 4 16.42 11.15 -10.93
CA THR A 4 15.09 10.59 -11.17
C THR A 4 14.70 9.88 -9.88
N GLN A 5 13.91 10.52 -9.02
CA GLN A 5 13.23 9.80 -7.95
C GLN A 5 12.27 8.83 -8.62
N SER A 6 12.65 7.56 -8.68
CA SER A 6 11.75 6.48 -9.06
C SER A 6 10.72 6.29 -7.95
N GLU A 7 9.45 6.10 -8.32
CA GLU A 7 8.42 5.70 -7.37
C GLU A 7 8.84 4.39 -6.67
N PRO A 8 8.56 4.22 -5.37
CA PRO A 8 8.89 3.00 -4.65
C PRO A 8 8.12 1.80 -5.22
N THR A 9 8.69 0.60 -5.15
CA THR A 9 7.94 -0.63 -5.47
C THR A 9 6.81 -0.86 -4.46
N TYR A 10 5.88 -1.77 -4.77
CA TYR A 10 4.81 -2.14 -3.84
C TYR A 10 5.40 -2.71 -2.54
N GLU A 11 6.38 -3.60 -2.66
CA GLU A 11 7.04 -4.26 -1.54
C GLU A 11 7.77 -3.26 -0.64
N GLU A 12 8.47 -2.27 -1.23
CA GLU A 12 9.12 -1.20 -0.47
C GLU A 12 8.10 -0.31 0.26
N ALA A 13 7.02 0.07 -0.41
CA ALA A 13 5.98 0.90 0.20
C ALA A 13 5.24 0.16 1.32
N PHE A 14 4.97 -1.12 1.14
CA PHE A 14 4.30 -1.97 2.11
C PHE A 14 5.17 -2.22 3.34
N ALA A 15 6.45 -2.58 3.14
CA ALA A 15 7.39 -2.74 4.24
C ALA A 15 7.52 -1.46 5.07
N ARG A 16 7.59 -0.30 4.41
CA ARG A 16 7.63 0.99 5.11
C ARG A 16 6.34 1.29 5.88
N LEU A 17 5.18 0.89 5.34
CA LEU A 17 3.90 1.01 6.04
C LEU A 17 3.88 0.14 7.32
N GLU A 18 4.37 -1.09 7.24
CA GLU A 18 4.47 -1.98 8.41
C GLU A 18 5.37 -1.40 9.50
N GLU A 19 6.52 -0.82 9.14
CA GLU A 19 7.40 -0.13 10.08
C GLU A 19 6.71 1.04 10.78
N ILE A 20 5.91 1.81 10.04
CA ILE A 20 5.15 2.95 10.59
C ILE A 20 4.08 2.45 11.56
N LEU A 21 3.33 1.40 11.19
CA LEU A 21 2.32 0.81 12.06
C LEU A 21 2.94 0.30 13.36
N ALA A 22 4.07 -0.43 13.27
CA ALA A 22 4.79 -0.90 14.45
C ALA A 22 5.26 0.28 15.34
N ALA A 23 5.73 1.38 14.74
CA ALA A 23 6.13 2.57 15.49
C ALA A 23 4.95 3.25 16.19
N LEU A 24 3.79 3.35 15.53
CA LEU A 24 2.56 3.90 16.10
C LEU A 24 2.01 3.02 17.23
N GLU A 25 2.08 1.70 17.10
CA GLU A 25 1.63 0.73 18.12
C GLU A 25 2.47 0.78 19.40
N ASN A 26 3.76 1.09 19.29
CA ASN A 26 4.64 1.23 20.46
C ASN A 26 4.23 2.39 21.38
N GLY A 27 3.56 3.43 20.85
CA GLY A 27 2.95 4.51 21.63
C GLY A 27 3.89 5.44 22.39
N ASP A 28 5.22 5.29 22.25
CA ASP A 28 6.26 6.10 22.92
C ASP A 28 6.80 7.22 22.01
N LEU A 29 5.90 7.86 21.25
CA LEU A 29 6.25 8.90 20.29
C LEU A 29 5.62 10.24 20.69
N PRO A 30 6.35 11.37 20.51
CA PRO A 30 5.75 12.70 20.61
C PRO A 30 4.54 12.85 19.68
N LEU A 31 3.61 13.72 20.07
CA LEU A 31 2.38 13.97 19.29
C LEU A 31 2.67 14.38 17.83
N GLU A 32 3.65 15.26 17.63
CA GLU A 32 4.02 15.75 16.30
C GLU A 32 4.59 14.64 15.41
N GLU A 33 5.37 13.72 15.99
CA GLU A 33 5.93 12.57 15.30
C GLU A 33 4.86 11.53 14.98
N THR A 34 3.95 11.30 15.93
CA THR A 34 2.76 10.44 15.73
C THR A 34 1.90 10.93 14.57
N LEU A 35 1.64 12.24 14.50
CA LEU A 35 0.87 12.85 13.40
C LEU A 35 1.60 12.69 12.06
N SER A 36 2.90 12.95 12.03
CA SER A 36 3.72 12.81 10.82
C SER A 36 3.74 11.37 10.30
N LEU A 37 3.89 10.40 11.20
CA LEU A 37 3.84 8.98 10.86
C LEU A 37 2.45 8.55 10.37
N TYR A 38 1.38 9.06 10.98
CA TYR A 38 0.02 8.78 10.53
C TYR A 38 -0.24 9.29 9.10
N GLU A 39 0.15 10.54 8.80
CA GLU A 39 0.00 11.11 7.44
C GLU A 39 0.80 10.33 6.40
N LEU A 40 2.03 9.94 6.73
CA LEU A 40 2.86 9.12 5.86
C LEU A 40 2.26 7.72 5.67
N GLY A 41 1.80 7.09 6.75
CA GLY A 41 1.14 5.79 6.73
C GLY A 41 -0.12 5.80 5.86
N ALA A 42 -0.96 6.82 5.99
CA ALA A 42 -2.16 6.98 5.15
C ALA A 42 -1.80 7.13 3.67
N THR A 43 -0.72 7.86 3.37
CA THR A 43 -0.22 8.03 1.99
C THR A 43 0.28 6.72 1.41
N LEU A 44 1.04 5.94 2.18
CA LEU A 44 1.56 4.63 1.76
C LEU A 44 0.44 3.60 1.61
N ALA A 45 -0.56 3.60 2.49
CA ALA A 45 -1.73 2.74 2.38
C ALA A 45 -2.49 3.01 1.07
N ALA A 46 -2.78 4.29 0.77
CA ALA A 46 -3.42 4.67 -0.49
C ALA A 46 -2.59 4.29 -1.72
N TYR A 47 -1.26 4.41 -1.63
CA TYR A 47 -0.34 3.96 -2.68
C TYR A 47 -0.44 2.45 -2.91
N CYS A 48 -0.41 1.65 -1.83
CA CYS A 48 -0.50 0.19 -1.90
C CYS A 48 -1.84 -0.26 -2.51
N THR A 49 -2.96 0.32 -2.07
CA THR A 49 -4.29 0.04 -2.64
C THR A 49 -4.31 0.31 -4.14
N ARG A 50 -3.85 1.49 -4.58
CA ARG A 50 -3.79 1.82 -6.01
C ARG A 50 -2.98 0.81 -6.81
N LYS A 51 -1.86 0.32 -6.27
CA LYS A 51 -1.02 -0.68 -6.95
C LYS A 51 -1.71 -2.03 -7.07
N LEU A 52 -2.47 -2.43 -6.06
CA LEU A 52 -3.30 -3.64 -6.13
C LEU A 52 -4.44 -3.49 -7.16
N ASP A 53 -5.13 -2.35 -7.17
CA ASP A 53 -6.18 -2.07 -8.16
C ASP A 53 -5.65 -2.10 -9.60
N GLU A 54 -4.46 -1.51 -9.83
CA GLU A 54 -3.76 -1.55 -11.12
C GLU A 54 -3.43 -2.99 -11.54
N ALA A 55 -2.97 -3.82 -10.60
CA ALA A 55 -2.66 -5.21 -10.85
C ALA A 55 -3.92 -6.03 -11.15
N GLU A 56 -4.98 -5.84 -10.39
CA GLU A 56 -6.27 -6.51 -10.59
C GLU A 56 -6.86 -6.18 -11.97
N LEU A 57 -6.87 -4.89 -12.34
CA LEU A 57 -7.34 -4.46 -13.65
C LEU A 57 -6.55 -5.13 -14.78
N ARG A 58 -5.24 -5.28 -14.61
CA ARG A 58 -4.39 -5.96 -15.60
C ARG A 58 -4.70 -7.45 -15.72
N VAL A 59 -4.97 -8.12 -14.61
CA VAL A 59 -5.40 -9.53 -14.59
C VAL A 59 -6.75 -9.68 -15.31
N ARG A 60 -7.72 -8.80 -15.01
CA ARG A 60 -9.04 -8.79 -15.68
C ARG A 60 -8.94 -8.61 -17.18
N GLN A 61 -8.04 -7.76 -17.67
CA GLN A 61 -7.83 -7.57 -19.10
C GLN A 61 -7.25 -8.82 -19.81
N TRP A 62 -6.54 -9.68 -19.09
CA TRP A 62 -5.95 -10.91 -19.65
C TRP A 62 -6.93 -12.09 -19.68
N GLN A 63 -8.01 -12.04 -18.91
CA GLN A 63 -9.06 -13.06 -18.88
C GLN A 63 -10.36 -12.51 -19.48
N PRO A 64 -10.49 -12.48 -20.83
CA PRO A 64 -11.70 -12.01 -21.48
C PRO A 64 -12.80 -13.08 -21.37
N ASN A 65 -13.41 -13.24 -20.18
CA ASN A 65 -14.69 -13.93 -19.98
C ASN A 65 -15.30 -13.86 -18.56
N ASP A 66 -14.98 -12.83 -17.76
CA ASP A 66 -15.67 -12.57 -16.47
C ASP A 66 -15.62 -13.76 -15.46
N GLU A 67 -14.59 -14.62 -15.57
CA GLU A 67 -14.26 -15.66 -14.58
C GLU A 67 -13.30 -15.12 -13.49
N THR A 68 -13.07 -13.81 -13.46
CA THR A 68 -12.28 -13.20 -12.38
C THR A 68 -13.15 -13.06 -11.15
N VAL A 69 -12.95 -13.98 -10.21
CA VAL A 69 -13.48 -13.85 -8.86
C VAL A 69 -12.87 -12.57 -8.24
N PRO A 70 -13.69 -11.60 -7.76
CA PRO A 70 -13.19 -10.38 -7.12
C PRO A 70 -12.22 -10.70 -5.99
N LEU A 71 -11.19 -9.88 -5.80
CA LEU A 71 -10.19 -10.09 -4.75
C LEU A 71 -10.83 -10.10 -3.34
N GLU A 72 -11.96 -9.43 -3.15
CA GLU A 72 -12.70 -9.46 -1.89
C GLU A 72 -13.22 -10.87 -1.53
N GLU A 73 -13.49 -11.75 -2.50
CA GLU A 73 -13.93 -13.13 -2.23
C GLU A 73 -12.80 -14.05 -1.75
N TRP A 74 -11.54 -13.63 -1.89
CA TRP A 74 -10.37 -14.41 -1.47
C TRP A 74 -9.97 -14.15 -0.01
N GLN A 75 -10.52 -13.11 0.63
CA GLN A 75 -10.20 -12.75 2.02
C GLN A 75 -10.92 -13.61 3.08
N GLU A 76 -11.85 -14.50 2.69
CA GLU A 76 -12.63 -15.33 3.62
C GLU A 76 -12.13 -16.78 3.78
N SER A 77 -10.90 -17.12 3.36
CA SER A 77 -10.34 -18.48 3.50
C SER A 77 -9.19 -18.59 4.49
#